data_AF-A0A5N0TA14-F1
#
_entry.id   AF-A0A5N0TA14-F1
#
_cell.length_a   1.000
_cell.length_b   1.000
_cell.length_c   1.000
_cell.angle_alpha   90.00
_cell.angle_beta   90.00
_cell.angle_gamma   90.00
#
_symmetry.space_group_name_H-M   'P 1'
#
loop_
_entity.id
_entity.type
_entity.pdbx_description
1 polymer ?
#
loop_
_entity_poly.entity_id
_entity_poly.type
_entity_poly.pdbx_seq_one_letter_code
_entity_poly.pdbx_strand_id
1 'polypeptide(L)'
;MTETIVTTALELLVILAGGLAATLLAGHLLGRFLKYLEQRTDALAESRSLAEGGLTNGGYWIGIGERSLIFLFIIIGEPTGIGFLAAAKSIFRIGEVKEPDQRRLAEYILIGTLMSFAAAIIVGLLTRWILVRVG
;
A
#
# COMPACT_ATOMS: atom_id res chain seq x y z
N MET A 1 15.31 -28.53 -20.90
CA MET A 1 14.29 -28.86 -19.88
C MET A 1 14.72 -28.38 -18.50
N THR A 2 15.90 -28.75 -18.01
CA THR A 2 16.43 -28.29 -16.71
C THR A 2 16.59 -26.76 -16.66
N GLU A 3 17.19 -26.14 -17.67
CA GLU A 3 17.35 -24.68 -17.76
C GLU A 3 16.02 -23.93 -17.65
N THR A 4 14.99 -24.37 -18.39
CA THR A 4 13.65 -23.77 -18.35
C THR A 4 13.01 -23.85 -16.97
N ILE A 5 13.14 -24.99 -16.29
CA ILE A 5 12.60 -25.18 -14.93
C ILE A 5 13.29 -24.23 -13.95
N VAL A 6 14.61 -24.06 -14.08
CA VAL A 6 15.39 -23.17 -13.20
C VAL A 6 14.99 -21.71 -13.40
N THR A 7 14.86 -21.24 -14.64
CA THR A 7 14.41 -19.87 -14.94
C THR A 7 13.02 -19.60 -14.38
N THR A 8 12.05 -20.48 -14.64
CA THR A 8 10.68 -20.31 -14.12
C THR A 8 10.64 -20.32 -12.58
N ALA A 9 11.42 -21.19 -11.94
CA ALA A 9 11.50 -21.21 -10.48
C ALA A 9 12.07 -19.89 -9.93
N LEU A 10 13.08 -19.33 -10.60
CA LEU A 10 13.70 -18.07 -10.20
C LEU A 10 12.75 -16.88 -10.40
N GLU A 11 12.02 -16.82 -11.51
CA GLU A 11 10.99 -15.80 -11.75
C GLU A 11 9.92 -15.80 -10.66
N LEU A 12 9.41 -16.99 -10.29
CA LEU A 12 8.43 -17.14 -9.21
C LEU A 12 8.99 -16.66 -7.87
N LEU A 13 10.23 -17.01 -7.54
CA LEU A 13 10.89 -16.54 -6.32
C LEU A 13 11.03 -15.02 -6.30
N VAL A 14 11.40 -14.41 -7.43
CA VAL A 14 11.52 -12.95 -7.56
C VAL A 14 10.16 -12.26 -7.37
N ILE A 15 9.08 -12.80 -7.96
CA ILE A 15 7.72 -12.28 -7.80
C ILE A 15 7.27 -12.38 -6.35
N LEU A 16 7.45 -13.55 -5.71
CA LEU A 16 7.05 -13.77 -4.31
C LEU A 16 7.82 -12.85 -3.35
N ALA A 17 9.14 -12.76 -3.52
CA ALA A 17 9.98 -11.86 -2.73
C ALA A 17 9.59 -10.39 -2.93
N GLY A 18 9.31 -9.98 -4.18
CA GLY A 18 8.82 -8.65 -4.52
C GLY A 18 7.48 -8.33 -3.87
N GLY A 19 6.51 -9.26 -3.93
CA GLY A 19 5.19 -9.07 -3.33
C GLY A 19 5.24 -8.98 -1.80
N LEU A 20 6.07 -9.80 -1.16
CA LEU A 20 6.32 -9.72 0.28
C LEU A 20 7.01 -8.39 0.65
N ALA A 21 8.03 -7.99 -0.10
CA ALA A 21 8.71 -6.71 0.13
C ALA A 21 7.75 -5.52 -0.04
N ALA A 22 6.90 -5.55 -1.07
CA ALA A 22 5.92 -4.50 -1.35
C ALA A 22 4.91 -4.35 -0.21
N THR A 23 4.51 -5.43 0.45
CA THR A 23 3.53 -5.41 1.55
C THR A 23 4.17 -5.15 2.91
N LEU A 24 5.33 -5.77 3.21
CA LEU A 24 6.01 -5.68 4.50
C LEU A 24 6.81 -4.38 4.66
N LEU A 25 7.62 -3.98 3.68
CA LEU A 25 8.44 -2.76 3.79
C LEU A 25 7.57 -1.50 3.78
N ALA A 26 6.61 -1.43 2.85
CA ALA A 26 5.69 -0.30 2.79
C ALA A 26 4.73 -0.31 4.00
N GLY A 27 4.34 -1.49 4.51
CA GLY A 27 3.60 -1.65 5.76
C GLY A 27 4.34 -1.08 6.96
N HIS A 28 5.62 -1.42 7.09
CA HIS A 28 6.48 -0.95 8.16
C HIS A 28 6.73 0.57 8.09
N LEU A 29 6.97 1.12 6.89
CA LEU A 29 7.12 2.56 6.68
C LEU A 29 5.86 3.33 7.08
N LEU A 30 4.68 2.84 6.68
CA LEU A 30 3.41 3.45 7.06
C LEU A 30 3.18 3.36 8.57
N GLY A 31 3.46 2.22 9.20
CA GLY A 31 3.33 2.06 10.65
C GLY A 31 4.20 3.02 11.45
N ARG A 32 5.44 3.29 10.97
CA ARG A 32 6.32 4.30 11.57
C ARG A 32 5.81 5.71 11.34
N PHE A 33 5.30 6.00 10.14
CA PHE A 33 4.72 7.31 9.83
C PHE A 33 3.47 7.60 10.67
N LEU A 34 2.56 6.64 10.82
CA LEU A 34 1.38 6.80 11.66
C LEU A 34 1.73 7.00 13.13
N LYS A 35 2.70 6.23 13.67
CA LYS A 35 3.21 6.48 15.04
C LYS A 35 3.84 7.86 15.19
N TYR A 36 4.58 8.31 14.19
CA TYR A 36 5.18 9.64 14.18
C TYR A 36 4.10 10.74 14.22
N LEU A 37 2.99 10.55 13.51
CA LEU A 37 1.88 11.49 13.50
C LEU A 37 1.00 11.41 14.76
N GLU A 38 0.77 10.21 15.30
CA GLU A 38 0.05 9.98 16.55
C GLU A 38 0.72 10.74 17.70
N GLN A 39 2.05 10.77 17.73
CA GLN A 39 2.83 11.53 18.70
C GLN A 39 2.68 13.06 18.58
N ARG A 40 2.12 13.56 17.48
CA ARG A 40 2.02 14.98 17.16
C ARG A 40 0.58 15.50 17.06
N THR A 41 -0.44 14.65 17.19
CA THR A 41 -1.82 15.08 16.90
C THR A 41 -2.87 14.31 17.70
N ASP A 42 -3.56 15.01 18.59
CA ASP A 42 -4.66 14.44 19.41
C ASP A 42 -5.85 13.96 18.56
N ALA A 43 -6.07 14.57 17.39
CA ALA A 43 -7.12 14.16 16.44
C ALA A 43 -6.95 12.72 15.89
N LEU A 44 -5.71 12.19 15.84
CA LEU A 44 -5.47 10.80 15.46
C LEU A 44 -5.87 9.83 16.57
N ALA A 45 -5.66 10.22 17.84
CA ALA A 45 -6.08 9.45 19.00
C ALA A 45 -7.61 9.35 19.09
N GLU A 46 -8.32 10.44 18.79
CA GLU A 46 -9.78 10.47 18.70
C GLU A 46 -10.32 9.66 17.51
N SER A 47 -9.62 9.64 16.37
CA SER A 47 -10.02 8.74 15.27
C SER A 47 -9.95 7.26 15.65
N ARG A 48 -9.08 6.91 16.60
CA ARG A 48 -8.89 5.53 17.08
C ARG A 48 -10.04 5.09 17.97
N SER A 49 -10.60 6.01 18.78
CA SER A 49 -11.83 5.75 19.55
C SER A 49 -13.05 5.66 18.63
N LEU A 50 -13.12 6.46 17.56
CA LEU A 50 -14.17 6.32 16.52
C LEU A 50 -14.03 5.03 15.71
N ALA A 51 -12.80 4.53 15.51
CA ALA A 51 -12.53 3.26 14.85
C ALA A 51 -12.90 2.03 15.67
N GLU A 52 -13.31 2.18 16.94
CA GLU A 52 -13.82 1.08 17.78
C GLU A 52 -15.12 0.47 17.21
N GLY A 53 -15.79 1.12 16.25
CA GLY A 53 -16.91 0.55 15.48
C GLY A 53 -16.52 -0.23 14.22
N GLY A 54 -15.24 -0.30 13.84
CA GLY A 54 -14.76 -0.94 12.62
C GLY A 54 -14.18 -2.35 12.82
N LEU A 55 -13.82 -3.01 11.72
CA LEU A 55 -13.10 -4.30 11.76
C LEU A 55 -11.77 -4.16 12.50
N THR A 56 -11.46 -5.10 13.40
CA THR A 56 -10.16 -5.17 14.09
C THR A 56 -9.03 -5.18 13.06
N ASN A 57 -8.13 -4.19 13.13
CA ASN A 57 -7.04 -3.97 12.17
C ASN A 57 -7.50 -3.73 10.71
N GLY A 58 -8.70 -3.20 10.49
CA GLY A 58 -9.26 -2.96 9.15
C GLY A 58 -8.32 -2.15 8.24
N GLY A 59 -7.77 -1.05 8.74
CA GLY A 59 -6.81 -0.22 7.98
C GLY A 59 -5.51 -0.95 7.60
N TYR A 60 -5.06 -1.90 8.42
CA TYR A 60 -3.89 -2.74 8.11
C TYR A 60 -4.20 -3.70 6.94
N TRP A 61 -5.34 -4.40 7.01
CA TRP A 61 -5.76 -5.32 5.95
C TRP A 61 -6.09 -4.61 4.64
N ILE A 62 -6.76 -3.46 4.70
CA ILE A 62 -6.98 -2.59 3.53
C ILE A 62 -5.64 -2.18 2.91
N GLY A 63 -4.68 -1.75 3.73
CA GLY A 63 -3.35 -1.37 3.25
C GLY A 63 -2.58 -2.52 2.60
N ILE A 64 -2.71 -3.77 3.11
CA ILE A 64 -2.15 -4.96 2.44
C ILE A 64 -2.83 -5.16 1.08
N GLY A 65 -4.16 -5.09 1.02
CA GLY A 65 -4.92 -5.26 -0.22
C GLY A 65 -4.50 -4.25 -1.30
N GLU A 66 -4.42 -2.97 -0.94
CA GLU A 66 -4.00 -1.90 -1.85
C GLU A 66 -2.59 -2.13 -2.41
N ARG A 67 -1.62 -2.44 -1.54
CA ARG A 67 -0.24 -2.69 -1.97
C ARG A 67 -0.12 -3.94 -2.83
N SER A 68 -0.90 -4.98 -2.52
CA SER A 68 -0.96 -6.21 -3.33
C SER A 68 -1.51 -5.93 -4.72
N LEU A 69 -2.57 -5.11 -4.82
CA LEU A 69 -3.14 -4.68 -6.11
C LEU A 69 -2.17 -3.80 -6.90
N ILE A 70 -1.51 -2.84 -6.26
CA ILE A 70 -0.49 -2.00 -6.90
C ILE A 70 0.64 -2.86 -7.47
N PHE A 71 1.18 -3.77 -6.66
CA PHE A 71 2.23 -4.67 -7.09
C PHE A 71 1.75 -5.55 -8.26
N LEU A 72 0.56 -6.14 -8.16
CA LEU A 72 -0.05 -6.94 -9.21
C LEU A 72 -0.17 -6.15 -10.52
N PHE A 73 -0.72 -4.94 -10.48
CA PHE A 73 -0.87 -4.06 -11.64
C PHE A 73 0.47 -3.78 -12.34
N ILE A 74 1.55 -3.61 -11.58
CA ILE A 74 2.87 -3.42 -12.18
C ILE A 74 3.39 -4.69 -12.84
N ILE A 75 3.24 -5.84 -12.17
CA ILE A 75 3.73 -7.13 -12.69
C ILE A 75 2.99 -7.52 -13.97
N ILE A 76 1.68 -7.33 -14.04
CA ILE A 76 0.88 -7.64 -15.24
C ILE A 76 1.00 -6.56 -16.33
N GLY A 77 1.71 -5.45 -16.07
CA GLY A 77 1.93 -4.38 -17.06
C GLY A 77 0.78 -3.37 -17.20
N GLU A 78 -0.12 -3.29 -16.22
CA GLU A 78 -1.30 -2.42 -16.21
C GLU A 78 -1.23 -1.32 -15.12
N PRO A 79 -0.24 -0.40 -15.16
CA PRO A 79 -0.09 0.62 -14.13
C PRO A 79 -1.29 1.59 -14.05
N THR A 80 -2.10 1.68 -15.12
CA THR A 80 -3.34 2.47 -15.14
C THR A 80 -4.32 2.03 -14.05
N GLY A 81 -4.33 0.74 -13.67
CA GLY A 81 -5.15 0.22 -12.58
C GLY A 81 -4.87 0.86 -11.22
N ILE A 82 -3.64 1.36 -11.01
CA ILE A 82 -3.25 2.08 -9.79
C ILE A 82 -4.02 3.40 -9.68
N GLY A 83 -4.23 4.10 -10.81
CA GLY A 83 -5.02 5.32 -10.86
C GLY A 83 -6.49 5.08 -10.51
N PHE A 84 -7.06 3.97 -11.00
CA PHE A 84 -8.41 3.54 -10.62
C PHE A 84 -8.53 3.26 -9.13
N LEU A 85 -7.57 2.52 -8.56
CA LEU A 85 -7.52 2.23 -7.12
C LEU A 85 -7.43 3.52 -6.29
N ALA A 86 -6.58 4.46 -6.68
CA ALA A 86 -6.43 5.75 -6.01
C ALA A 86 -7.72 6.59 -6.07
N ALA A 87 -8.41 6.59 -7.22
CA ALA A 87 -9.67 7.28 -7.40
C ALA A 87 -10.78 6.68 -6.52
N ALA A 88 -10.93 5.34 -6.55
CA ALA A 88 -11.91 4.63 -5.74
C ALA A 88 -11.75 4.93 -4.24
N LYS A 89 -10.50 4.90 -3.74
CA LYS A 89 -10.20 5.24 -2.34
C LYS A 89 -10.55 6.69 -1.98
N SER A 90 -10.33 7.61 -2.91
CA SER A 90 -10.60 9.04 -2.68
C SER A 90 -12.10 9.32 -2.54
N ILE A 91 -12.95 8.63 -3.31
CA ILE A 91 -14.41 8.76 -3.25
C ILE A 91 -14.95 8.38 -1.86
N PHE A 92 -14.47 7.26 -1.28
CA PHE A 92 -14.92 6.83 0.05
C PHE A 92 -14.63 7.85 1.15
N ARG A 93 -13.55 8.62 1.01
CA ARG A 93 -13.13 9.58 2.04
C ARG A 93 -13.85 10.93 1.99
N ILE A 94 -14.42 11.31 0.83
CA ILE A 94 -15.15 12.57 0.68
C ILE A 94 -16.43 12.58 1.55
N GLY A 95 -17.02 11.42 1.82
CA GLY A 95 -18.22 11.31 2.67
C GLY A 95 -17.98 11.50 4.18
N GLU A 96 -16.72 11.44 4.63
CA GLU A 96 -16.35 11.37 6.05
C GLU A 96 -15.90 12.72 6.64
N VAL A 97 -15.57 13.71 5.81
CA VAL A 97 -15.03 15.00 6.28
C VAL A 97 -16.16 16.01 6.48
N LYS A 98 -16.69 16.12 7.69
CA LYS A 98 -17.73 17.09 8.07
C LYS A 98 -17.22 18.19 8.99
N GLU A 99 -16.15 17.94 9.76
CA GLU A 99 -15.62 18.87 10.77
C GLU A 99 -14.14 19.25 10.55
N PRO A 100 -13.66 20.40 11.10
CA PRO A 100 -12.30 20.90 10.91
C PRO A 100 -11.19 19.93 11.35
N ASP A 101 -11.40 19.19 12.44
CA ASP A 101 -10.40 18.24 12.96
C ASP A 101 -10.35 16.95 12.12
N GLN A 102 -11.50 16.54 11.55
CA GLN A 102 -11.58 15.44 10.58
C GLN A 102 -10.83 15.77 9.29
N ARG A 103 -10.73 17.04 8.92
CA ARG A 103 -10.00 17.48 7.73
C ARG A 103 -8.49 17.25 7.86
N ARG A 104 -7.89 17.63 9.00
CA ARG A 104 -6.45 17.39 9.25
C ARG A 104 -6.13 15.90 9.27
N LEU A 105 -7.00 15.10 9.89
CA LEU A 105 -6.88 13.64 9.89
C LEU A 105 -6.92 13.06 8.46
N ALA A 106 -7.86 13.52 7.63
CA ALA A 106 -7.97 13.08 6.24
C ALA A 106 -6.70 13.41 5.43
N GLU A 107 -6.12 14.59 5.63
CA GLU A 107 -4.84 14.99 5.02
C GLU A 107 -3.70 14.06 5.43
N TYR A 108 -3.57 13.74 6.72
CA TYR A 108 -2.55 12.81 7.21
C TYR A 108 -2.67 11.39 6.65
N ILE A 109 -3.90 10.84 6.63
CA ILE A 109 -4.16 9.52 6.06
C ILE A 109 -3.87 9.55 4.54
N LEU A 110 -4.08 10.69 3.87
CA LEU A 110 -3.80 10.83 2.44
C LEU A 110 -2.30 10.78 2.18
N ILE A 111 -1.52 11.56 2.93
CA ILE A 111 -0.07 11.54 2.84
C ILE A 111 0.47 10.14 3.12
N GLY A 112 -0.01 9.48 4.17
CA GLY A 112 0.39 8.10 4.49
C GLY A 112 0.06 7.10 3.38
N THR A 113 -1.13 7.20 2.80
CA THR A 113 -1.53 6.35 1.67
C THR A 113 -0.65 6.56 0.46
N LEU A 114 -0.41 7.82 0.07
CA LEU A 114 0.44 8.16 -1.08
C LEU A 114 1.88 7.67 -0.87
N MET A 115 2.42 7.80 0.34
CA MET A 115 3.74 7.27 0.68
C MET A 115 3.78 5.74 0.56
N SER A 116 2.75 5.04 1.05
CA SER A 116 2.64 3.57 0.92
C SER A 116 2.49 3.14 -0.53
N PHE A 117 1.73 3.88 -1.34
CA PHE A 117 1.56 3.62 -2.78
C PHE A 117 2.90 3.79 -3.49
N ALA A 118 3.60 4.89 -3.27
CA ALA A 118 4.90 5.15 -3.86
C ALA A 118 5.91 4.03 -3.51
N ALA A 119 5.95 3.58 -2.25
CA ALA A 119 6.82 2.48 -1.84
C ALA A 119 6.48 1.17 -2.56
N ALA A 120 5.19 0.80 -2.65
CA ALA A 120 4.77 -0.40 -3.38
C ALA A 120 5.06 -0.31 -4.88
N ILE A 121 4.92 0.89 -5.48
CA ILE A 121 5.25 1.14 -6.88
C ILE A 121 6.75 0.93 -7.13
N ILE A 122 7.61 1.53 -6.30
CA ILE A 122 9.07 1.38 -6.43
C ILE A 122 9.46 -0.10 -6.35
N VAL A 123 8.92 -0.84 -5.37
CA VAL A 123 9.20 -2.27 -5.25
C VAL A 123 8.71 -3.04 -6.48
N GLY A 124 7.49 -2.81 -6.95
CA GLY A 124 6.95 -3.47 -8.15
C GLY A 124 7.78 -3.19 -9.41
N LEU A 125 8.24 -1.95 -9.60
CA LEU A 125 9.10 -1.57 -10.71
C LEU A 125 10.46 -2.25 -10.64
N LEU A 126 11.07 -2.31 -9.44
CA LEU A 126 12.32 -3.02 -9.21
C LEU A 126 12.16 -4.51 -9.49
N THR A 127 11.09 -5.14 -9.00
CA THR A 127 10.81 -6.55 -9.28
C THR A 127 10.65 -6.80 -10.78
N ARG A 128 9.86 -5.98 -11.49
CA ARG A 128 9.70 -6.10 -12.94
C ARG A 128 11.03 -5.92 -13.69
N TRP A 129 11.87 -4.99 -13.25
CA TRP A 129 13.19 -4.76 -13.81
C TRP A 129 14.14 -5.96 -13.63
N ILE A 130 14.04 -6.67 -12.50
CA ILE A 130 14.79 -7.92 -12.25
C ILE A 130 14.25 -9.03 -13.15
N LEU A 131 12.92 -9.20 -13.25
CA LEU A 131 12.31 -10.25 -14.08
C LEU A 131 12.77 -10.18 -15.53
N VAL A 132 12.80 -8.97 -16.10
CA VAL A 132 13.27 -8.74 -17.49
C VAL A 132 14.75 -9.07 -17.70
N ARG A 133 15.56 -9.17 -16.62
CA ARG A 133 16.98 -9.54 -16.70
C ARG A 133 17.25 -11.02 -16.49
N VAL A 134 16.29 -11.72 -15.90
CA VAL A 134 16.43 -13.10 -15.45
C VAL A 134 15.71 -14.07 -16.38
N GLY A 135 14.61 -13.63 -17.00
CA GLY A 135 13.96 -14.32 -18.12
C GLY A 135 14.64 -14.00 -19.45
#